data_AF-A0A661IBI5-F1
#
_entry.id   AF-A0A661IBI5-F1
#
_cell.length_a   1.000
_cell.length_b   1.000
_cell.length_c   1.000
_cell.angle_alpha   90.00
_cell.angle_beta   90.00
_cell.angle_gamma   90.00
#
_symmetry.space_group_name_H-M   'P 1'
#
loop_
_entity.id
_entity.type
_entity.pdbx_description
1 polymer ?
#
loop_
_entity_poly.entity_id
_entity_poly.type
_entity_poly.pdbx_seq_one_letter_code
_entity_poly.pdbx_strand_id
1 'polypeptide(L)'
;MFTEQKLITYSNLLGLTVEELNSFMKRYKNYLLSKEEITKNVLINGLFILEEITTDKWAEEANKKIYKSKNLIIHKYMDEIIELYEQGMGSIKISNHIYLMHRIRLSKSSIDRFISSNNIKRS
;
A
#
# COMPACT_ATOMS: atom_id res chain seq x y z
N MET A 1 18.69 -24.06 6.99
CA MET A 1 18.52 -24.24 5.53
C MET A 1 17.14 -23.68 5.19
N PHE A 2 16.99 -22.85 4.16
CA PHE A 2 15.65 -22.38 3.77
C PHE A 2 14.80 -23.61 3.46
N THR A 3 13.62 -23.70 4.06
CA THR A 3 12.66 -24.72 3.68
C THR A 3 12.09 -24.37 2.31
N GLU A 4 11.77 -25.38 1.52
CA GLU A 4 11.18 -25.21 0.18
C GLU A 4 9.92 -24.33 0.22
N GLN A 5 9.12 -24.48 1.29
CA GLN A 5 7.97 -23.62 1.58
C GLN A 5 8.32 -22.12 1.66
N LYS A 6 9.41 -21.78 2.35
CA LYS A 6 9.83 -20.38 2.52
C LYS A 6 10.33 -19.78 1.21
N LEU A 7 11.01 -20.57 0.38
CA LEU A 7 11.46 -20.11 -0.94
C LEU A 7 10.28 -19.75 -1.83
N ILE A 8 9.22 -20.57 -1.82
CA ILE A 8 7.99 -20.30 -2.58
C ILE A 8 7.28 -19.04 -2.06
N THR A 9 7.18 -18.88 -0.74
CA THR A 9 6.58 -17.67 -0.14
C THR A 9 7.32 -16.41 -0.56
N TYR A 10 8.64 -16.39 -0.44
CA TYR A 10 9.44 -15.21 -0.78
C TYR A 10 9.53 -14.97 -2.29
N SER A 11 9.48 -16.02 -3.12
CA SER A 11 9.46 -15.86 -4.57
C SER A 11 8.17 -15.17 -5.00
N ASN A 12 7.03 -15.63 -4.48
CA ASN A 12 5.73 -15.01 -4.73
C ASN A 12 5.67 -13.56 -4.22
N LEU A 13 6.23 -13.31 -3.03
CA LEU A 13 6.24 -11.97 -2.43
C LEU A 13 6.99 -10.95 -3.29
N LEU A 14 8.10 -11.36 -3.90
CA LEU A 14 8.95 -10.50 -4.71
C LEU A 14 8.57 -10.51 -6.20
N GLY A 15 7.54 -11.26 -6.60
CA GLY A 15 7.16 -11.45 -8.00
C GLY A 15 8.24 -12.15 -8.84
N LEU A 16 9.07 -12.98 -8.19
CA LEU A 16 10.15 -13.73 -8.80
C LEU A 16 9.78 -15.22 -8.88
N THR A 17 10.37 -15.93 -9.83
CA THR A 17 10.45 -17.39 -9.78
C THR A 17 11.41 -17.83 -8.67
N VAL A 18 11.32 -19.09 -8.23
CA VAL A 18 12.24 -19.64 -7.21
C VAL A 18 13.69 -19.60 -7.70
N GLU A 19 13.93 -19.80 -9.01
CA GLU A 19 15.26 -19.67 -9.62
C GLU A 19 15.79 -18.23 -9.58
N GLU A 20 14.95 -17.25 -9.94
CA GLU A 20 15.31 -15.83 -9.87
C GLU A 20 15.57 -15.38 -8.44
N LEU A 21 14.77 -15.85 -7.48
CA LEU A 21 14.98 -15.60 -6.05
C LEU A 21 16.34 -16.14 -5.60
N ASN A 22 16.68 -17.38 -5.98
CA ASN A 22 17.98 -17.97 -5.64
C ASN A 22 19.14 -17.18 -6.26
N SER A 23 18.99 -16.71 -7.50
CA SER A 23 19.96 -15.86 -8.19
C SER A 23 20.11 -14.49 -7.51
N PHE A 24 18.99 -13.87 -7.13
CA PHE A 24 18.95 -12.62 -6.36
C PHE A 24 19.66 -12.80 -5.01
N MET A 25 19.32 -13.83 -4.25
CA MET A 25 19.92 -14.13 -2.95
C MET A 25 21.44 -14.34 -3.04
N LYS A 26 21.91 -15.03 -4.08
CA LYS A 26 23.34 -15.25 -4.34
C LYS A 26 24.06 -13.93 -4.68
N ARG A 27 23.46 -13.09 -5.52
CA ARG A 27 24.02 -11.77 -5.89
C ARG A 27 24.00 -10.79 -4.72
N TYR A 28 22.91 -10.76 -3.97
CA TYR A 28 22.73 -9.92 -2.78
C TYR A 28 23.74 -10.29 -1.69
N LYS A 29 23.95 -11.59 -1.44
CA LYS A 29 25.02 -12.08 -0.58
C LYS A 29 26.40 -11.57 -1.05
N ASN A 30 26.72 -11.68 -2.33
CA ASN A 30 28.02 -11.25 -2.85
C ASN A 30 28.22 -9.73 -2.79
N TYR A 31 27.16 -8.95 -3.04
CA TYR A 31 27.16 -7.50 -2.90
C TYR A 31 27.35 -7.04 -1.45
N LEU A 32 26.76 -7.77 -0.51
CA LEU A 32 26.91 -7.48 0.92
C LEU A 32 28.30 -7.87 1.42
N LEU A 33 28.82 -9.04 1.00
CA LEU A 33 30.19 -9.46 1.33
C LEU A 33 31.28 -8.58 0.71
N SER A 34 30.99 -7.82 -0.36
CA SER A 34 31.93 -6.87 -0.94
C SER A 34 31.98 -5.51 -0.23
N LYS A 35 31.08 -5.29 0.74
CA LYS A 35 30.93 -4.03 1.47
C LYS A 35 31.43 -4.11 2.93
N GLU A 36 31.39 -5.28 3.57
CA GLU A 36 32.01 -5.60 4.88
C GLU A 36 31.77 -7.10 5.23
N GLU A 37 32.42 -7.65 6.28
CA GLU A 37 32.20 -9.03 6.76
C GLU A 37 30.79 -9.23 7.33
N ILE A 38 29.84 -9.47 6.44
CA ILE A 38 28.44 -9.64 6.81
C ILE A 38 28.16 -11.10 7.21
N THR A 39 27.71 -11.28 8.46
CA THR A 39 27.32 -12.59 9.00
C THR A 39 25.99 -13.06 8.41
N LYS A 40 25.75 -14.39 8.41
CA LYS A 40 24.50 -15.00 7.91
C LYS A 40 23.24 -14.40 8.54
N ASN A 41 23.32 -13.89 9.76
CA ASN A 41 22.19 -13.28 10.46
C ASN A 41 21.77 -11.93 9.87
N VAL A 42 22.71 -11.12 9.40
CA VAL A 42 22.41 -9.82 8.77
C VAL A 42 21.69 -10.00 7.42
N LEU A 43 22.07 -11.04 6.67
CA LEU A 43 21.36 -11.43 5.45
C LEU A 43 19.91 -11.85 5.73
N ILE A 44 19.68 -12.57 6.82
CA ILE A 44 18.34 -13.02 7.23
C ILE A 44 17.49 -11.84 7.72
N ASN A 45 18.07 -10.91 8.48
CA ASN A 45 17.38 -9.70 8.92
C ASN A 45 17.00 -8.80 7.73
N GLY A 46 17.84 -8.73 6.69
CA GLY A 46 17.50 -8.00 5.46
C GLY A 46 16.26 -8.54 4.74
N LEU A 47 15.99 -9.85 4.83
CA LEU A 47 14.77 -10.45 4.29
C LEU A 47 13.55 -10.24 5.19
N PHE A 48 13.74 -10.25 6.51
CA PHE A 48 12.69 -9.90 7.48
C PHE A 48 12.16 -8.48 7.25
N ILE A 49 13.05 -7.52 6.96
CA ILE A 49 12.67 -6.14 6.63
C ILE A 49 11.78 -6.10 5.37
N LEU A 50 12.05 -6.95 4.36
CA LEU A 50 11.20 -7.03 3.17
C LEU A 50 9.81 -7.60 3.49
N GLU A 51 9.73 -8.62 4.36
CA GLU A 51 8.48 -9.21 4.82
C GLU A 51 7.65 -8.20 5.64
N GLU A 52 8.28 -7.46 6.56
CA GLU A 52 7.65 -6.38 7.33
C GLU A 52 7.12 -5.26 6.42
N ILE A 53 7.93 -4.76 5.49
CA ILE A 53 7.51 -3.73 4.51
C ILE A 53 6.30 -4.20 3.68
N THR A 54 6.24 -5.48 3.32
CA THR A 54 5.07 -6.02 2.60
C THR A 54 3.85 -6.20 3.50
N THR A 55 4.04 -6.56 4.76
CA THR A 55 2.93 -6.71 5.71
C THR A 55 2.27 -5.37 5.99
N ASP A 56 3.07 -4.30 6.12
CA ASP A 56 2.58 -2.93 6.27
C ASP A 56 1.81 -2.46 5.04
N LYS A 57 2.33 -2.73 3.83
CA LYS A 57 1.62 -2.43 2.58
C LYS A 57 0.31 -3.21 2.45
N TRP A 58 0.28 -4.47 2.87
CA TRP A 58 -0.95 -5.28 2.85
C TRP A 58 -1.97 -4.81 3.88
N ALA A 59 -1.53 -4.32 5.03
CA ALA A 59 -2.39 -3.68 6.03
C ALA A 59 -2.97 -2.36 5.49
N GLU A 60 -2.16 -1.53 4.83
CA GLU A 60 -2.61 -0.32 4.14
C GLU A 60 -3.63 -0.63 3.02
N GLU A 61 -3.37 -1.64 2.19
CA GLU A 61 -4.27 -2.07 1.13
C GLU A 61 -5.56 -2.74 1.66
N ALA A 62 -5.48 -3.47 2.76
CA ALA A 62 -6.65 -4.05 3.43
C ALA A 62 -7.56 -2.96 4.00
N ASN A 63 -6.98 -1.88 4.56
CA ASN A 63 -7.73 -0.70 4.98
C ASN A 63 -8.38 0.02 3.79
N LYS A 64 -7.69 0.12 2.64
CA LYS A 64 -8.28 0.66 1.39
C LYS A 64 -9.49 -0.14 0.88
N LYS A 65 -9.60 -1.43 1.20
CA LYS A 65 -10.72 -2.30 0.77
C LYS A 65 -12.01 -2.12 1.58
N ILE A 66 -11.99 -1.39 2.69
CA ILE A 66 -13.19 -1.18 3.52
C ILE A 66 -14.18 -0.26 2.82
N TYR A 67 -13.67 0.81 2.19
CA TYR A 67 -14.50 1.84 1.60
C TYR A 67 -14.89 1.51 0.16
N LYS A 68 -16.19 1.63 -0.15
CA LYS A 68 -16.74 1.26 -1.45
C LYS A 68 -17.63 2.36 -2.03
N SER A 69 -17.55 2.55 -3.34
CA SER A 69 -18.42 3.44 -4.08
C SER A 69 -18.66 2.92 -5.50
N LYS A 70 -19.91 3.02 -5.98
CA LYS A 70 -20.26 2.75 -7.38
C LYS A 70 -19.93 3.91 -8.32
N ASN A 71 -19.67 5.11 -7.76
CA ASN A 71 -19.31 6.28 -8.55
C ASN A 71 -17.81 6.22 -8.86
N LEU A 72 -17.47 6.12 -10.15
CA LEU A 72 -16.08 5.99 -10.62
C LEU A 72 -15.20 7.18 -10.21
N ILE A 73 -15.76 8.40 -10.16
CA ILE A 73 -15.02 9.58 -9.74
C ILE A 73 -14.74 9.49 -8.23
N ILE A 74 -15.75 9.17 -7.42
CA ILE A 74 -15.54 8.95 -5.97
C ILE A 74 -14.48 7.85 -5.77
N HIS A 75 -14.57 6.75 -6.50
CA HIS A 75 -13.64 5.63 -6.36
C HIS A 75 -12.19 6.04 -6.72
N LYS A 76 -12.02 6.84 -7.77
CA LYS A 76 -10.70 7.35 -8.17
C LYS A 76 -10.08 8.30 -7.14
N TYR A 77 -10.90 9.14 -6.52
CA TYR A 77 -10.45 10.17 -5.55
C TYR A 77 -10.79 9.81 -4.11
N MET A 78 -10.96 8.51 -3.82
CA MET A 78 -11.51 8.04 -2.56
C MET A 78 -10.63 8.42 -1.37
N ASP A 79 -9.33 8.12 -1.48
CA ASP A 79 -8.34 8.38 -0.44
C ASP A 79 -8.29 9.88 -0.08
N GLU A 80 -8.23 10.74 -1.10
CA GLU A 80 -8.21 12.20 -0.93
C GLU A 80 -9.50 12.74 -0.30
N ILE A 81 -10.67 12.19 -0.67
CA ILE A 81 -11.97 12.59 -0.08
C ILE A 81 -12.03 12.22 1.40
N ILE A 82 -11.55 11.03 1.77
CA ILE A 82 -11.52 10.56 3.16
C ILE A 82 -10.61 11.47 3.98
N GLU A 83 -9.37 11.68 3.50
CA GLU A 83 -8.37 12.50 4.19
C GLU A 83 -8.89 13.92 4.46
N LEU A 84 -9.43 14.58 3.43
CA LEU A 84 -9.97 15.94 3.59
C LEU A 84 -11.16 15.99 4.55
N TYR A 85 -12.00 14.95 4.58
CA TYR A 85 -13.13 14.88 5.50
C TYR A 85 -12.69 14.64 6.95
N GLU A 86 -11.72 13.77 7.17
CA GLU A 86 -11.11 13.50 8.48
C GLU A 86 -10.40 14.75 9.03
N GLN A 87 -9.81 15.57 8.16
CA GLN A 87 -9.29 16.91 8.48
C GLN A 87 -10.38 17.97 8.77
N GLY A 88 -11.66 17.57 8.79
CA GLY A 88 -12.78 18.43 9.15
C GLY A 88 -13.41 19.20 7.99
N MET A 89 -12.99 18.99 6.74
CA MET A 89 -13.62 19.66 5.61
C MET A 89 -15.06 19.15 5.39
N GLY A 90 -15.95 20.08 5.03
CA GLY A 90 -17.30 19.74 4.59
C GLY A 90 -17.32 19.35 3.11
N SER A 91 -18.30 18.55 2.70
CA SER A 91 -18.44 18.03 1.34
C SER A 91 -18.44 19.09 0.24
N ILE A 92 -18.91 20.31 0.52
CA ILE A 92 -18.82 21.45 -0.41
C ILE A 92 -17.36 21.88 -0.61
N LYS A 93 -16.59 22.01 0.48
CA LYS A 93 -15.18 22.38 0.42
C LYS A 93 -14.37 21.29 -0.30
N ILE A 94 -14.66 20.02 -0.01
CA ILE A 94 -14.03 18.88 -0.69
C ILE A 94 -14.34 18.89 -2.19
N SER A 95 -15.61 19.08 -2.57
CA SER A 95 -16.02 19.22 -3.97
C SER A 95 -15.24 20.32 -4.69
N ASN A 96 -15.12 21.50 -4.07
CA ASN A 96 -14.36 22.61 -4.62
C ASN A 96 -12.86 22.29 -4.71
N HIS A 97 -12.29 21.64 -3.71
CA HIS A 97 -10.88 21.22 -3.69
C HIS A 97 -10.58 20.28 -4.87
N ILE A 98 -11.37 19.22 -5.03
CA ILE A 98 -11.23 18.28 -6.16
C ILE A 98 -11.34 18.99 -7.50
N TYR A 99 -12.24 19.97 -7.63
CA TYR A 99 -12.33 20.76 -8.86
C TYR A 99 -11.12 21.66 -9.09
N LEU A 100 -10.57 22.28 -8.04
CA LEU A 100 -9.39 23.14 -8.17
C LEU A 100 -8.14 22.36 -8.54
N MET A 101 -7.93 21.19 -7.91
CA MET A 101 -6.74 20.36 -8.11
C MET A 101 -6.81 19.53 -9.39
N HIS A 102 -7.98 18.95 -9.69
CA HIS A 102 -8.11 17.96 -10.76
C HIS A 102 -9.02 18.40 -11.92
N ARG A 103 -9.63 19.59 -11.84
CA ARG A 103 -10.62 20.11 -12.81
C ARG A 103 -11.84 19.20 -13.03
N ILE A 104 -12.15 18.38 -12.04
CA ILE A 104 -13.28 17.44 -12.08
C ILE A 104 -14.42 17.94 -11.20
N ARG A 105 -15.62 17.95 -11.76
CA ARG A 105 -16.83 18.27 -11.01
C ARG A 105 -17.32 17.04 -10.26
N LEU A 106 -17.27 17.11 -8.94
CA LEU A 106 -17.84 16.10 -8.06
C LEU A 106 -18.95 16.75 -7.23
N SER A 107 -20.17 16.23 -7.30
CA SER A 107 -21.28 16.84 -6.56
C SER A 107 -21.16 16.61 -5.06
N LYS A 108 -21.50 17.62 -4.27
CA LYS A 108 -21.60 17.54 -2.80
C LYS A 108 -22.41 16.31 -2.35
N SER A 109 -23.55 16.06 -2.99
CA SER A 109 -24.43 14.94 -2.65
C SER A 109 -23.79 13.57 -2.89
N SER A 110 -22.89 13.44 -3.88
CA SER A 110 -22.14 12.19 -4.10
C SER A 110 -21.15 11.94 -2.97
N ILE A 111 -20.49 13.00 -2.49
CA ILE A 111 -19.55 12.94 -1.36
C ILE A 111 -20.30 12.63 -0.06
N ASP A 112 -21.40 13.33 0.22
CA ASP A 112 -22.24 13.07 1.40
C ASP A 112 -22.73 11.61 1.44
N ARG A 113 -23.19 11.09 0.30
CA ARG A 113 -23.64 9.70 0.19
C ARG A 113 -22.51 8.72 0.43
N PHE A 114 -21.34 8.98 -0.14
CA PHE A 114 -20.15 8.13 0.05
C PHE A 114 -19.73 8.09 1.52
N ILE A 115 -19.64 9.24 2.19
CA ILE A 115 -19.25 9.36 3.60
C ILE A 115 -20.23 8.59 4.48
N SER A 116 -21.53 8.83 4.29
CA SER A 116 -22.57 8.19 5.10
C SER A 116 -22.69 6.69 4.86
N SER A 117 -22.59 6.22 3.61
CA SER A 117 -22.66 4.78 3.30
C SER A 117 -21.48 3.99 3.86
N ASN A 118 -20.36 4.67 4.10
CA ASN A 118 -19.12 4.07 4.56
C ASN A 118 -18.84 4.36 6.05
N ASN A 119 -19.74 5.04 6.76
CA ASN A 119 -19.60 5.42 8.17
C ASN A 119 -18.27 6.14 8.48
N ILE A 120 -17.78 6.95 7.54
CA ILE A 120 -16.53 7.69 7.70
C ILE A 120 -16.75 8.78 8.76
N LYS A 121 -15.92 8.79 9.80
CA LYS A 121 -16.01 9.74 10.91
C LYS A 121 -15.04 10.88 10.71
N ARG A 122 -15.34 12.03 11.31
CA ARG A 122 -14.37 13.11 11.46
C ARG A 122 -13.45 12.79 12.63
N SER A 123 -12.16 13.11 12.49
CA SER A 123 -11.24 13.16 13.62
C SER A 123 -11.49 14.40 14.46
#